data_AF-A0AAE7NK41-F1
#
_entry.id   AF-A0AAE7NK41-F1
#
_cell.length_a   1.000
_cell.length_b   1.000
_cell.length_c   1.000
_cell.angle_alpha   90.00
_cell.angle_beta   90.00
_cell.angle_gamma   90.00
#
_symmetry.space_group_name_H-M   'P 1'
#
loop_
_entity.id
_entity.type
_entity.pdbx_description
1 polymer ?
#
loop_
_entity_poly.entity_id
_entity_poly.type
_entity_poly.pdbx_seq_one_letter_code
_entity_poly.pdbx_strand_id
1 'polypeptide(L)'
;MTTAAKPSHTVSIHRGIRWADMKLEVDLVRQLLLHIEEHATRPISDLDSIKIDGWTEDQIGYHVVQLKDAGFIEASISSVPDNENPDLVHVIYSVRRLTYKGHEFVETVRDDTIWRKVKKKGKAIGAMTLPALVNIGAGIIKSQIGL
;
A
#
# COMPACT_ATOMS: atom_id res chain seq x y z
N MET A 1 42.77 14.04 4.99
CA MET A 1 41.29 14.11 5.09
C MET A 1 40.77 14.42 3.70
N THR A 2 40.47 13.39 2.93
CA THR A 2 40.07 13.53 1.52
C THR A 2 38.63 13.08 1.39
N THR A 3 37.77 14.03 1.08
CA THR A 3 36.31 13.85 0.92
C THR A 3 36.02 13.03 -0.32
N ALA A 4 35.29 11.93 -0.15
CA ALA A 4 34.84 11.07 -1.23
C ALA A 4 33.87 11.81 -2.16
N ALA A 5 34.15 11.76 -3.46
CA ALA A 5 33.28 12.25 -4.52
C ALA A 5 32.01 11.38 -4.61
N LYS A 6 30.85 12.03 -4.72
CA LYS A 6 29.55 11.39 -4.92
C LYS A 6 29.32 11.20 -6.43
N PRO A 7 28.93 10.02 -6.93
CA PRO A 7 28.77 9.82 -8.37
C PRO A 7 27.53 10.57 -8.88
N SER A 8 27.75 11.34 -9.95
CA SER A 8 26.74 11.95 -10.79
C SER A 8 26.08 10.86 -11.63
N HIS A 9 24.76 10.68 -11.47
CA HIS A 9 23.96 9.87 -12.38
C HIS A 9 22.95 10.80 -13.06
N THR A 10 23.31 11.27 -14.25
CA THR A 10 22.38 11.86 -15.20
C THR A 10 21.51 10.72 -15.74
N VAL A 11 20.21 10.73 -15.41
CA VAL A 11 19.21 9.83 -15.99
C VAL A 11 18.26 10.66 -16.83
N SER A 12 18.18 10.37 -18.13
CA SER A 12 17.28 11.03 -19.07
C SER A 12 15.83 10.88 -18.65
N ILE A 13 15.18 12.04 -18.53
CA ILE A 13 13.80 12.22 -18.09
C ILE A 13 12.82 11.99 -19.24
N HIS A 14 12.11 10.86 -19.21
CA HIS A 14 10.77 10.80 -19.80
C HIS A 14 9.79 11.32 -18.74
N ARG A 15 8.96 12.31 -19.10
CA ARG A 15 8.02 12.99 -18.20
C ARG A 15 7.15 11.96 -17.45
N GLY A 16 7.13 12.05 -16.12
CA GLY A 16 5.96 11.61 -15.35
C GLY A 16 6.25 10.88 -14.04
N ILE A 17 7.05 9.82 -14.05
CA ILE A 17 7.11 8.90 -12.89
C ILE A 17 8.57 8.58 -12.60
N ARG A 18 9.03 8.92 -11.39
CA ARG A 18 10.35 8.45 -10.94
C ARG A 18 10.16 7.01 -10.47
N TRP A 19 11.09 6.12 -10.80
CA TRP A 19 11.14 4.75 -10.27
C TRP A 19 11.09 4.67 -8.72
N ALA A 20 11.36 5.78 -8.03
CA ALA A 20 11.19 5.92 -6.59
C ALA A 20 9.72 5.94 -6.11
N ASP A 21 8.75 6.12 -7.02
CA ASP A 21 7.32 6.28 -6.72
C ASP A 21 6.58 4.94 -6.52
N MET A 22 7.14 3.82 -7.01
CA MET A 22 6.58 2.47 -6.92
C MET A 22 7.11 1.72 -5.69
N LYS A 23 6.97 2.33 -4.51
CA LYS A 23 7.30 1.71 -3.22
C LYS A 23 6.01 1.30 -2.51
N LEU A 24 6.06 0.20 -1.77
CA LEU A 24 4.95 -0.21 -0.92
C LEU A 24 4.90 0.68 0.33
N GLU A 25 4.11 1.74 0.24
CA GLU A 25 3.91 2.72 1.29
C GLU A 25 2.83 2.23 2.26
N VAL A 26 3.24 1.95 3.50
CA VAL A 26 2.35 1.33 4.50
C VAL A 26 1.17 2.22 4.90
N ASP A 27 1.32 3.54 4.74
CA ASP A 27 0.24 4.49 4.94
C ASP A 27 -0.80 4.42 3.82
N LEU A 28 -0.39 4.20 2.57
CA LEU A 28 -1.32 3.96 1.46
C LEU A 28 -1.98 2.59 1.61
N VAL A 29 -1.24 1.56 2.03
CA VAL A 29 -1.84 0.25 2.35
C VAL A 29 -3.00 0.39 3.34
N ARG A 30 -2.79 1.08 4.47
CA ARG A 30 -3.86 1.29 5.46
C ARG A 30 -5.04 2.05 4.88
N GLN A 31 -4.78 3.17 4.20
CA GLN A 31 -5.84 4.01 3.62
C GLN A 31 -6.66 3.25 2.58
N LEU A 32 -6.00 2.48 1.71
CA LEU A 32 -6.64 1.70 0.67
C LEU A 32 -7.51 0.58 1.24
N LEU A 33 -7.02 -0.17 2.23
CA LEU A 33 -7.80 -1.25 2.85
C LEU A 33 -9.01 -0.70 3.62
N LEU A 34 -8.87 0.43 4.33
CA LEU A 34 -10.00 1.11 4.98
C LEU A 34 -11.01 1.62 3.94
N HIS A 35 -10.55 2.22 2.85
CA HIS A 35 -11.41 2.71 1.78
C HIS A 35 -12.22 1.57 1.15
N ILE A 36 -11.57 0.44 0.85
CA ILE A 36 -12.24 -0.76 0.32
C ILE A 36 -13.33 -1.25 1.27
N GLU A 37 -13.04 -1.31 2.57
CA GLU A 37 -14.01 -1.75 3.58
C GLU A 37 -15.22 -0.83 3.68
N GLU A 38 -15.01 0.49 3.65
CA GLU A 38 -16.07 1.51 3.72
C GLU A 38 -16.99 1.48 2.50
N HIS A 39 -16.45 1.20 1.31
CA HIS A 39 -17.18 1.28 0.04
C HIS A 39 -17.71 -0.08 -0.46
N ALA A 40 -17.33 -1.19 0.19
CA ALA A 40 -17.86 -2.51 -0.14
C ALA A 40 -19.32 -2.64 0.32
N THR A 41 -20.26 -2.48 -0.60
CA THR A 41 -21.71 -2.51 -0.32
C THR A 41 -22.34 -3.91 -0.42
N ARG A 42 -21.57 -4.89 -0.92
CA ARG A 42 -21.99 -6.28 -1.12
C ARG A 42 -20.85 -7.24 -0.77
N PRO A 43 -21.14 -8.54 -0.53
CA PRO A 43 -20.10 -9.56 -0.30
C PRO A 43 -19.03 -9.61 -1.39
N ILE A 44 -19.43 -9.28 -2.63
CA ILE A 44 -18.55 -9.03 -3.76
C ILE A 44 -19.02 -7.71 -4.38
N SER A 45 -18.13 -6.72 -4.36
CA SER A 45 -18.33 -5.41 -4.99
C SER A 45 -17.46 -5.30 -6.25
N ASP A 46 -17.61 -4.22 -6.99
CA ASP A 46 -16.73 -3.88 -8.12
C ASP A 46 -16.26 -2.44 -7.86
N LEU A 47 -15.16 -2.31 -7.13
CA LEU A 47 -14.57 -1.02 -6.78
C LEU A 47 -13.49 -0.69 -7.82
N ASP A 48 -13.89 0.17 -8.74
CA ASP A 48 -13.05 0.70 -9.80
C ASP A 48 -12.67 2.15 -9.48
N SER A 49 -11.55 2.63 -10.04
CA SER A 49 -11.16 4.06 -9.97
C SER A 49 -11.07 4.64 -8.55
N ILE A 50 -10.48 3.88 -7.61
CA ILE A 50 -10.29 4.33 -6.23
C ILE A 50 -9.42 5.59 -6.21
N LYS A 51 -9.87 6.62 -5.47
CA LYS A 51 -9.15 7.87 -5.26
C LYS A 51 -8.85 8.06 -3.79
N ILE A 52 -7.58 8.32 -3.48
CA ILE A 52 -7.10 8.59 -2.12
C ILE A 52 -6.25 9.86 -2.20
N ASP A 53 -6.63 10.86 -1.40
CA ASP A 53 -5.95 12.16 -1.40
C ASP A 53 -4.46 12.02 -1.11
N GLY A 54 -3.64 12.70 -1.92
CA GLY A 54 -2.18 12.67 -1.81
C GLY A 54 -1.49 11.50 -2.53
N TRP A 55 -2.22 10.64 -3.23
CA TRP A 55 -1.67 9.53 -4.01
C TRP A 55 -2.09 9.60 -5.48
N THR A 56 -1.19 9.20 -6.38
CA THR A 56 -1.49 9.11 -7.81
C THR A 56 -2.21 7.81 -8.16
N GLU A 57 -2.89 7.77 -9.31
CA GLU A 57 -3.56 6.55 -9.80
C GLU A 57 -2.57 5.38 -9.96
N ASP A 58 -1.35 5.65 -10.46
CA ASP A 58 -0.31 4.62 -10.58
C ASP A 58 0.13 4.08 -9.22
N GLN A 59 0.27 4.94 -8.21
CA GLN A 59 0.61 4.49 -6.86
C GLN A 59 -0.49 3.61 -6.29
N ILE A 60 -1.75 4.00 -6.45
CA ILE A 60 -2.90 3.21 -5.99
C ILE A 60 -2.95 1.88 -6.75
N GLY A 61 -2.83 1.89 -8.07
CA GLY A 61 -2.81 0.69 -8.90
C GLY A 61 -1.68 -0.27 -8.52
N TYR A 62 -0.47 0.26 -8.30
CA TYR A 62 0.65 -0.51 -7.78
C TYR A 62 0.31 -1.18 -6.44
N HIS A 63 -0.30 -0.45 -5.49
CA HIS A 63 -0.68 -1.02 -4.20
C HIS A 63 -1.78 -2.07 -4.31
N VAL A 64 -2.75 -1.89 -5.22
CA VAL A 64 -3.77 -2.91 -5.51
C VAL A 64 -3.10 -4.20 -6.01
N VAL A 65 -2.13 -4.10 -6.94
CA VAL A 65 -1.35 -5.26 -7.40
C VAL A 65 -0.65 -5.95 -6.24
N GLN A 66 0.12 -5.20 -5.44
CA GLN A 66 0.87 -5.78 -4.32
C GLN A 66 -0.03 -6.41 -3.25
N LEU A 67 -1.16 -5.80 -2.92
CA LEU A 67 -2.09 -6.32 -1.91
C LEU A 67 -2.85 -7.55 -2.39
N LYS A 68 -3.16 -7.63 -3.68
CA LYS A 68 -3.70 -8.85 -4.29
C LYS A 68 -2.68 -9.99 -4.20
N ASP A 69 -1.45 -9.74 -4.63
CA ASP A 69 -0.38 -10.75 -4.61
C ASP A 69 -0.08 -11.23 -3.17
N ALA A 70 -0.15 -10.32 -2.20
CA ALA A 70 0.04 -10.63 -0.79
C ALA A 70 -1.22 -11.23 -0.11
N GLY A 71 -2.35 -11.37 -0.83
CA GLY A 71 -3.58 -11.99 -0.36
C GLY A 71 -4.37 -11.17 0.67
N PHE A 72 -4.22 -9.85 0.70
CA PHE A 72 -5.02 -8.95 1.57
C PHE A 72 -6.36 -8.58 0.92
N ILE A 73 -6.43 -8.59 -0.41
CA ILE A 73 -7.63 -8.27 -1.19
C ILE A 73 -7.84 -9.29 -2.30
N GLU A 74 -9.08 -9.36 -2.79
CA GLU A 74 -9.39 -9.98 -4.07
C GLU A 74 -9.63 -8.90 -5.11
N ALA A 75 -8.95 -8.99 -6.26
CA ALA A 75 -9.10 -8.02 -7.34
C ALA A 75 -8.86 -8.66 -8.73
N SER A 76 -9.61 -8.20 -9.72
CA SER A 76 -9.29 -8.41 -11.13
C SER A 76 -8.26 -7.37 -11.56
N ILE A 77 -7.23 -7.79 -12.30
CA ILE A 77 -6.14 -6.91 -12.77
C ILE A 77 -5.89 -7.21 -14.23
N SER A 78 -5.73 -6.18 -15.04
CA SER A 78 -5.38 -6.28 -16.45
C SER A 78 -4.46 -5.14 -16.82
N SER A 79 -3.65 -5.35 -17.85
CA SER A 79 -2.70 -4.37 -18.34
C SER A 79 -3.13 -3.90 -19.72
N VAL A 80 -3.18 -2.59 -19.94
CA VAL A 80 -3.55 -2.00 -21.24
C VAL A 80 -2.40 -1.13 -21.78
N PRO A 81 -2.09 -1.17 -23.08
CA PRO A 81 -1.12 -0.24 -23.65
C PRO A 81 -1.56 1.21 -23.45
N ASP A 82 -0.59 2.11 -23.27
CA ASP A 82 -0.85 3.54 -23.30
C ASP A 82 -1.27 3.97 -24.72
N ASN A 83 -2.20 4.94 -24.77
CA ASN A 83 -2.77 5.41 -26.03
C ASN A 83 -1.78 6.23 -26.87
N GLU A 84 -0.82 6.92 -26.23
CA GLU A 84 0.16 7.78 -26.88
C GLU A 84 1.50 7.06 -27.13
N ASN A 85 1.86 6.10 -26.26
CA ASN A 85 3.08 5.32 -26.35
C ASN A 85 2.80 3.82 -26.11
N PRO A 86 2.74 2.99 -27.15
CA PRO A 86 2.43 1.55 -27.01
C PRO A 86 3.51 0.74 -26.27
N ASP A 87 4.70 1.30 -26.03
CA ASP A 87 5.73 0.68 -25.19
C ASP A 87 5.47 0.86 -23.68
N LEU A 88 4.53 1.74 -23.31
CA LEU A 88 4.05 1.93 -21.95
C LEU A 88 2.76 1.15 -21.71
N VAL A 89 2.56 0.71 -20.48
CA VAL A 89 1.44 -0.14 -20.09
C VAL A 89 0.85 0.37 -18.78
N HIS A 90 -0.46 0.59 -18.77
CA HIS A 90 -1.24 0.96 -17.60
C HIS A 90 -1.84 -0.26 -16.92
N VAL A 91 -2.06 -0.15 -15.61
CA VAL A 91 -2.77 -1.15 -14.83
C VAL A 91 -4.22 -0.71 -14.66
N ILE A 92 -5.15 -1.55 -15.11
CA ILE A 92 -6.57 -1.45 -14.78
C ILE A 92 -6.88 -2.52 -13.76
N TYR A 93 -7.66 -2.15 -12.73
CA TYR A 93 -8.10 -3.08 -11.70
C TYR A 93 -9.57 -2.88 -11.37
N SER A 94 -10.16 -3.94 -10.79
CA SER A 94 -11.45 -3.90 -10.10
C SER A 94 -11.30 -4.66 -8.78
N VAL A 95 -11.40 -3.95 -7.65
CA VAL A 95 -11.27 -4.57 -6.32
C VAL A 95 -12.62 -5.13 -5.89
N ARG A 96 -12.64 -6.40 -5.50
CA ARG A 96 -13.86 -7.13 -5.17
C ARG A 96 -14.24 -7.08 -3.70
N ARG A 97 -13.26 -7.34 -2.83
CA ARG A 97 -13.42 -7.38 -1.37
C ARG A 97 -12.07 -7.46 -0.66
N LEU A 98 -12.09 -7.21 0.65
CA LEU A 98 -11.03 -7.64 1.55
C LEU A 98 -11.05 -9.16 1.72
N THR A 99 -9.88 -9.76 1.90
CA THR A 99 -9.78 -11.13 2.44
C THR A 99 -9.85 -11.09 3.96
N TYR A 100 -9.96 -12.26 4.60
CA TYR A 100 -9.85 -12.38 6.06
C TYR A 100 -8.57 -11.73 6.60
N LYS A 101 -7.43 -11.96 5.92
CA LYS A 101 -6.14 -11.33 6.25
C LYS A 101 -6.19 -9.79 6.10
N GLY A 102 -6.92 -9.30 5.11
CA GLY A 102 -7.22 -7.87 4.94
C GLY A 102 -7.94 -7.30 6.16
N HIS A 103 -9.00 -7.96 6.61
CA HIS A 103 -9.73 -7.55 7.81
C HIS A 103 -8.87 -7.61 9.08
N GLU A 104 -8.06 -8.65 9.28
CA GLU A 104 -7.16 -8.73 10.44
C GLU A 104 -6.18 -7.56 10.48
N PHE A 105 -5.63 -7.17 9.33
CA PHE A 105 -4.78 -5.99 9.24
C PHE A 105 -5.55 -4.73 9.62
N VAL A 106 -6.69 -4.48 8.97
CA VAL A 106 -7.52 -3.30 9.21
C VAL A 106 -7.90 -3.18 10.68
N GLU A 107 -8.44 -4.23 11.29
CA GLU A 107 -8.82 -4.22 12.71
C GLU A 107 -7.64 -3.96 13.64
N THR A 108 -6.47 -4.51 13.32
CA THR A 108 -5.25 -4.29 14.12
C THR A 108 -4.79 -2.83 14.09
N VAL A 109 -4.99 -2.12 12.98
CA VAL A 109 -4.47 -0.75 12.78
C VAL A 109 -5.54 0.31 12.56
N ARG A 110 -6.82 -0.01 12.83
CA ARG A 110 -7.95 0.90 12.65
C ARG A 110 -7.78 2.16 13.49
N ASP A 111 -7.48 2.00 14.77
CA ASP A 111 -7.28 3.11 15.69
C ASP A 111 -6.00 3.91 15.36
N ASP A 112 -6.12 5.22 15.17
CA ASP A 112 -5.00 6.10 14.79
C ASP A 112 -3.88 6.13 15.85
N THR A 113 -4.23 5.98 17.13
CA THR A 113 -3.25 5.93 18.21
C THR A 113 -2.46 4.63 18.19
N ILE A 114 -3.11 3.49 17.94
CA ILE A 114 -2.46 2.20 17.70
C ILE A 114 -1.59 2.29 16.45
N TRP A 115 -2.11 2.79 15.33
CA TRP A 115 -1.37 2.91 14.07
C TRP A 115 -0.08 3.71 14.23
N ARG A 116 -0.15 4.88 14.88
CA ARG A 116 1.03 5.71 15.16
C ARG A 116 2.07 4.98 16.03
N LYS A 117 1.64 4.21 17.03
CA LYS A 117 2.54 3.40 17.87
C LYS A 117 3.18 2.27 17.08
N VAL A 118 2.41 1.58 16.23
CA VAL A 118 2.87 0.50 15.35
C VAL A 118 3.97 1.02 14.42
N LYS A 119 3.70 2.11 13.67
CA LYS A 119 4.69 2.72 12.78
C LYS A 119 5.95 3.16 13.52
N LYS A 120 5.81 3.80 14.69
CA LYS A 120 6.95 4.25 15.49
C LYS A 120 7.83 3.08 15.91
N LYS A 121 7.24 2.00 16.44
CA LYS A 121 7.97 0.80 16.85
C LYS A 121 8.61 0.09 15.65
N GLY A 122 7.85 -0.12 14.57
CA GLY A 122 8.35 -0.76 13.34
C GLY A 122 9.55 -0.04 12.76
N LYS A 123 9.48 1.30 12.65
CA LYS A 123 10.60 2.13 12.18
C LYS A 123 11.83 2.03 13.09
N ALA A 124 11.64 2.01 14.41
CA ALA A 124 12.73 1.93 15.38
C ALA A 124 13.53 0.61 15.28
N ILE A 125 12.87 -0.49 14.91
CA ILE A 125 13.51 -1.81 14.77
C ILE A 125 13.77 -2.23 13.32
N GLY A 126 13.49 -1.36 12.35
CA GLY A 126 13.62 -1.65 10.92
C GLY A 126 12.62 -2.67 10.37
N ALA A 127 11.53 -2.97 11.07
CA ALA A 127 10.53 -3.96 10.68
C ALA A 127 9.27 -3.29 10.14
N MET A 128 9.28 -2.97 8.84
CA MET A 128 8.18 -2.29 8.13
C MET A 128 7.38 -3.22 7.20
N THR A 129 7.58 -4.54 7.28
CA THR A 129 6.76 -5.50 6.53
C THR A 129 5.34 -5.55 7.10
N LEU A 130 4.33 -5.76 6.26
CA LEU A 130 2.93 -5.81 6.72
C LEU A 130 2.71 -6.84 7.84
N PRO A 131 3.25 -8.07 7.79
CA PRO A 131 3.11 -9.03 8.89
C PRO A 131 3.77 -8.54 10.19
N ALA A 132 4.93 -7.88 10.10
CA ALA A 132 5.59 -7.33 11.29
C ALA A 132 4.74 -6.22 11.92
N LEU A 133 4.13 -5.35 11.12
CA LEU A 133 3.25 -4.29 11.62
C LEU A 133 2.02 -4.86 12.33
N VAL A 134 1.43 -5.93 11.80
CA VAL A 134 0.31 -6.65 12.47
C VAL A 134 0.77 -7.24 13.80
N ASN A 135 1.92 -7.92 13.84
CA ASN A 135 2.45 -8.50 15.08
C ASN A 135 2.75 -7.43 16.14
N ILE A 136 3.30 -6.28 15.74
CA ILE A 136 3.54 -5.14 16.63
C ILE A 136 2.21 -4.60 17.16
N GLY A 137 1.19 -4.47 16.31
CA GLY A 137 -0.15 -4.00 16.69
C GLY A 137 -0.82 -4.95 17.69
N ALA A 138 -0.82 -6.25 17.40
CA ALA A 138 -1.32 -7.27 18.32
C ALA A 138 -0.61 -7.22 19.68
N GLY A 139 0.72 -7.01 19.69
CA GLY A 139 1.49 -6.83 20.92
C GLY A 139 1.07 -5.59 21.73
N ILE A 140 0.77 -4.47 21.05
CA ILE A 140 0.28 -3.25 21.71
C ILE A 140 -1.11 -3.48 22.32
N ILE A 141 -2.03 -4.14 21.59
CA ILE A 141 -3.38 -4.44 22.05
C ILE A 141 -3.34 -5.36 23.28
N LYS A 142 -2.52 -6.42 23.25
CA LYS A 142 -2.29 -7.32 24.40
C LYS A 142 -1.86 -6.56 25.65
N SER A 143 -0.89 -5.64 25.51
CA SER A 143 -0.45 -4.81 26.64
C SER A 143 -1.55 -3.90 27.21
N GLN A 144 -2.55 -3.50 26.43
CA GLN A 144 -3.67 -2.70 26.93
C GLN A 144 -4.66 -3.50 27.78
N ILE A 145 -4.71 -4.82 27.58
CA ILE A 145 -5.59 -5.73 28.32
C ILE A 145 -4.84 -6.57 29.37
N GLY A 146 -3.56 -6.24 29.64
CA GLY A 146 -2.75 -6.90 30.67
C GLY A 146 -2.20 -8.28 30.26
N LEU A 147 -2.07 -8.55 28.96
CA LEU A 147 -1.50 -9.77 28.38
C LEU A 147 -0.13 -9.55 27.73
#